data_AF-A0A8C6WH86-F1
#
_entry.id   AF-A0A8C6WH86-F1
#
_cell.length_a   1.000
_cell.length_b   1.000
_cell.length_c   1.000
_cell.angle_alpha   90.00
_cell.angle_beta   90.00
_cell.angle_gamma   90.00
#
_symmetry.space_group_name_H-M   'P 1'
#
loop_
_entity.id
_entity.type
_entity.pdbx_description
1 polymer ?
#
loop_
_entity_poly.entity_id
_entity_poly.type
_entity_poly.pdbx_seq_one_letter_code
_entity_poly.pdbx_strand_id
1 'polypeptide(L)'
;MATQSRRKRDKSDKCHEIAIKCNKKERKRERESFVALFSEKVRNMAPDEIRIPPEPPGRCSSHLQEKIHKLYERKLHGDFDTNNHIQKKKEFRNPSIYEKLIQFCSIDELGTNYPKDMFDPHGWSEDSYYEALAKAQKVEMDKLEKAKKERTKVRHAFVC
;
A
#
# COMPACT_ATOMS: atom_id res chain seq x y z
N MET A 1 -45.44 3.42 -17.92
CA MET A 1 -45.19 2.84 -16.58
C MET A 1 -43.87 2.10 -16.62
N ALA A 2 -42.79 2.68 -16.10
CA ALA A 2 -41.47 2.05 -16.08
C ALA A 2 -41.21 1.46 -14.68
N THR A 3 -41.13 0.14 -14.60
CA THR A 3 -40.85 -0.61 -13.38
C THR A 3 -39.36 -0.47 -13.02
N GLN A 4 -39.07 0.20 -11.90
CA GLN A 4 -37.73 0.19 -11.31
C GLN A 4 -37.48 -1.17 -10.65
N SER A 5 -36.71 -2.03 -11.33
CA SER A 5 -36.20 -3.27 -10.77
C SER A 5 -35.03 -2.97 -9.82
N ARG A 6 -35.33 -2.72 -8.55
CA ARG A 6 -34.32 -2.65 -7.47
C ARG A 6 -33.80 -4.08 -7.20
N ARG A 7 -32.65 -4.43 -7.80
CA ARG A 7 -31.88 -5.64 -7.47
C ARG A 7 -31.56 -5.65 -5.97
N LYS A 8 -32.21 -6.55 -5.21
CA LYS A 8 -31.78 -6.90 -3.86
C LYS A 8 -30.42 -7.61 -4.01
N ARG A 9 -29.34 -6.98 -3.56
CA ARG A 9 -28.04 -7.66 -3.41
C ARG A 9 -28.18 -8.62 -2.23
N ASP A 10 -28.13 -9.92 -2.49
CA ASP A 10 -28.44 -10.97 -1.52
C ASP A 10 -27.39 -11.04 -0.39
N LYS A 11 -27.85 -11.27 0.84
CA LYS A 11 -26.99 -11.38 2.05
C LYS A 11 -25.92 -12.47 1.93
N SER A 12 -26.14 -13.47 1.08
CA SER A 12 -25.23 -14.60 0.84
C SER A 12 -23.92 -14.18 0.16
N ASP A 13 -24.00 -13.35 -0.88
CA ASP A 13 -22.83 -12.86 -1.62
C ASP A 13 -21.91 -12.03 -0.71
N LYS A 14 -22.51 -11.27 0.21
CA LYS A 14 -21.79 -10.45 1.17
C LYS A 14 -21.03 -11.28 2.21
N CYS A 15 -21.60 -12.39 2.68
CA CYS A 15 -20.90 -13.31 3.58
C CYS A 15 -19.71 -14.00 2.90
N HIS A 16 -19.87 -14.39 1.63
CA HIS A 16 -18.79 -15.01 0.87
C HIS A 16 -17.62 -14.04 0.62
N GLU A 17 -17.93 -12.79 0.26
CA GLU A 17 -16.93 -11.74 0.06
C GLU A 17 -16.19 -11.39 1.36
N ILE A 18 -16.89 -11.38 2.50
CA ILE A 18 -16.28 -11.19 3.82
C ILE A 18 -15.34 -12.35 4.18
N ALA A 19 -15.72 -13.60 3.92
CA ALA A 19 -14.89 -14.78 4.18
C ALA A 19 -13.60 -14.77 3.35
N ILE A 20 -13.69 -14.44 2.04
CA ILE A 20 -12.52 -14.28 1.16
C ILE A 20 -11.60 -13.18 1.68
N LYS A 21 -12.17 -12.04 2.11
CA LYS A 21 -11.41 -10.91 2.64
C LYS A 21 -10.69 -11.24 3.95
N CYS A 22 -11.31 -12.00 4.85
CA CYS A 22 -10.66 -12.49 6.08
C CYS A 22 -9.49 -13.43 5.77
N ASN A 23 -9.71 -14.43 4.91
CA ASN A 23 -8.66 -15.40 4.56
C ASN A 23 -7.46 -14.76 3.85
N LYS A 24 -7.71 -13.71 3.03
CA LYS A 24 -6.63 -12.92 2.41
C LYS A 24 -5.86 -12.08 3.44
N LYS A 25 -6.53 -11.57 4.48
CA LYS A 25 -5.88 -10.84 5.59
C LYS A 25 -5.04 -11.75 6.48
N GLU A 26 -5.49 -12.97 6.76
CA GLU A 26 -4.72 -13.96 7.53
C GLU A 26 -3.42 -14.35 6.83
N ARG A 27 -3.48 -14.75 5.55
CA ARG A 27 -2.28 -15.06 4.77
C ARG A 27 -1.30 -13.89 4.66
N LYS A 28 -1.81 -12.65 4.62
CA LYS A 28 -0.97 -11.45 4.63
C LYS A 28 -0.24 -11.29 5.97
N ARG A 29 -0.95 -11.48 7.09
CA ARG A 29 -0.37 -11.43 8.44
C ARG A 29 0.68 -12.51 8.67
N GLU A 30 0.42 -13.75 8.22
CA GLU A 30 1.40 -14.85 8.29
C GLU A 30 2.67 -14.51 7.52
N ARG A 31 2.53 -13.97 6.31
CA ARG A 31 3.68 -13.52 5.50
C ARG A 31 4.45 -12.40 6.20
N GLU A 32 3.75 -11.40 6.74
CA GLU A 32 4.38 -10.30 7.47
C GLU A 32 5.13 -10.79 8.72
N SER A 33 4.55 -11.74 9.46
CA SER A 33 5.19 -12.41 10.60
C SER A 33 6.44 -13.18 10.19
N PHE A 34 6.40 -13.93 9.09
CA PHE A 34 7.56 -14.64 8.57
C PHE A 34 8.70 -13.68 8.17
N VAL A 35 8.36 -12.57 7.51
CA VAL A 35 9.35 -11.55 7.11
C VAL A 35 9.98 -10.89 8.35
N ALA A 36 9.20 -10.59 9.38
CA ALA A 36 9.71 -10.04 10.64
C ALA A 36 10.67 -11.03 11.33
N LEU A 37 10.28 -12.30 11.45
CA LEU A 37 11.12 -13.35 12.04
C LEU A 37 12.44 -13.51 11.27
N PHE A 38 12.37 -13.50 9.94
CA PHE A 38 13.57 -13.58 9.09
C PHE A 38 14.48 -12.36 9.30
N SER A 39 13.91 -11.15 9.31
CA SER A 39 14.69 -9.93 9.51
C SER A 39 15.33 -9.85 10.90
N GLU A 40 14.61 -10.26 11.95
CA GLU A 40 15.17 -10.41 13.29
C GLU A 40 16.36 -11.38 13.30
N LYS A 41 16.20 -12.55 12.67
CA LYS A 41 17.28 -13.52 12.58
C LYS A 41 18.52 -12.95 11.88
N VAL A 42 18.35 -12.25 10.75
CA VAL A 42 19.46 -11.66 9.99
C VAL A 42 20.16 -10.55 10.78
N ARG A 43 19.42 -9.72 11.52
CA ARG A 43 20.00 -8.67 12.39
C ARG A 43 20.89 -9.23 13.49
N ASN A 44 20.63 -10.47 13.93
CA ASN A 44 21.37 -11.15 14.98
C ASN A 44 22.52 -12.03 14.46
N MET A 45 22.72 -12.13 13.13
CA MET A 45 23.85 -12.86 12.54
C MET A 45 25.09 -11.97 12.45
N ALA A 46 26.27 -12.61 12.51
CA ALA A 46 27.51 -11.91 12.18
C ALA A 46 27.56 -11.61 10.67
N PRO A 47 28.23 -10.52 10.23
CA PRO A 47 28.32 -10.18 8.80
C PRO A 47 28.87 -11.31 7.92
N ASP A 48 29.83 -12.10 8.44
CA ASP A 48 30.46 -13.22 7.71
C ASP A 48 29.53 -14.43 7.52
N GLU A 49 28.45 -14.51 8.29
CA GLU A 49 27.43 -15.56 8.18
C GLU A 49 26.36 -15.20 7.14
N ILE A 50 26.26 -13.93 6.72
CA ILE A 50 25.30 -13.48 5.71
C ILE A 50 25.79 -13.93 4.32
N ARG A 51 25.19 -15.00 3.81
CA ARG A 51 25.50 -15.56 2.49
C ARG A 51 24.31 -15.46 1.55
N ILE A 52 24.61 -15.38 0.25
CA ILE A 52 23.59 -15.50 -0.80
C ILE A 52 22.99 -16.92 -0.69
N PRO A 53 21.66 -17.06 -0.70
CA PRO A 53 21.02 -18.37 -0.64
C PRO A 53 21.45 -19.25 -1.83
N PRO A 54 21.51 -20.59 -1.65
CA PRO A 54 21.82 -21.50 -2.73
C PRO A 54 20.75 -21.42 -3.83
N GLU A 55 21.13 -21.83 -5.04
CA GLU A 55 20.20 -21.85 -6.17
C GLU A 55 18.93 -22.64 -5.83
N PRO A 56 17.75 -22.11 -6.19
CA PRO A 56 16.49 -22.77 -5.88
C PRO A 56 16.42 -24.13 -6.61
N PRO A 57 15.93 -25.19 -5.95
CA PRO A 57 15.79 -26.49 -6.58
C PRO A 57 14.69 -26.45 -7.65
N GLY A 58 14.99 -26.96 -8.84
CA GLY A 58 14.03 -27.10 -9.94
C GLY A 58 14.54 -26.57 -11.27
N ARG A 59 13.83 -26.92 -12.36
CA ARG A 59 14.10 -26.35 -13.68
C ARG A 59 13.22 -25.11 -13.86
N CYS A 60 13.80 -24.00 -14.35
CA CYS A 60 13.01 -22.85 -14.76
C CYS A 60 12.07 -23.24 -15.90
N SER A 61 10.95 -22.53 -16.07
CA SER A 61 10.02 -22.84 -17.14
C SER A 61 10.69 -22.64 -18.51
N SER A 62 10.55 -23.64 -19.39
CA SER A 62 11.17 -23.62 -20.73
C SER A 62 10.73 -22.40 -21.53
N HIS A 63 9.46 -22.00 -21.41
CA HIS A 63 8.94 -20.80 -22.05
C HIS A 63 9.66 -19.51 -21.61
N LEU A 64 9.94 -19.37 -20.31
CA LEU A 64 10.65 -18.21 -19.79
C LEU A 64 12.11 -18.22 -20.25
N GLN A 65 12.77 -19.39 -20.19
CA GLN A 65 14.14 -19.56 -20.66
C GLN A 65 14.27 -19.18 -22.14
N GLU A 66 13.37 -19.68 -23.00
CA GLU A 66 13.36 -19.30 -24.42
C GLU A 66 13.14 -17.81 -24.65
N LYS A 67 12.26 -17.18 -23.86
CA LYS A 67 11.99 -15.74 -23.96
C LYS A 67 13.22 -14.92 -23.60
N ILE A 68 13.88 -15.27 -22.51
CA ILE A 68 15.13 -14.62 -22.08
C ILE A 68 16.21 -14.86 -23.13
N HIS A 69 16.37 -16.10 -23.60
CA HIS A 69 17.34 -16.44 -24.63
C HIS A 69 17.12 -15.63 -25.92
N LYS A 70 15.89 -15.52 -26.43
CA LYS A 70 15.58 -14.70 -27.62
C LYS A 70 15.92 -13.22 -27.43
N LEU A 71 15.68 -12.66 -26.24
CA LEU A 71 16.02 -11.27 -25.94
C LEU A 71 17.54 -11.08 -25.84
N TYR A 72 18.24 -12.05 -25.25
CA TYR A 72 19.68 -12.06 -25.10
C TYR A 72 20.38 -12.14 -26.46
N GLU A 73 20.00 -13.09 -27.31
CA GLU A 73 20.52 -13.25 -28.68
C GLU A 73 20.29 -11.98 -29.51
N ARG A 74 19.11 -11.36 -29.39
CA ARG A 74 18.81 -10.09 -30.07
C ARG A 74 19.69 -8.94 -29.59
N LYS A 75 20.07 -8.92 -28.31
CA LYS A 75 20.97 -7.91 -27.75
C LYS A 75 22.43 -8.16 -28.18
N LEU A 76 22.85 -9.42 -28.27
CA LEU A 76 24.22 -9.79 -28.67
C LEU A 76 24.47 -9.62 -30.16
N HIS A 77 23.55 -10.11 -31.00
CA HIS A 77 23.72 -10.20 -32.45
C HIS A 77 22.96 -9.13 -33.22
N GLY A 78 21.98 -8.47 -32.59
CA GLY A 78 21.23 -7.38 -33.18
C GLY A 78 21.70 -6.02 -32.64
N ASP A 79 21.55 -4.98 -33.46
CA ASP A 79 21.75 -3.58 -33.05
C ASP A 79 20.54 -3.06 -32.21
N PHE A 80 19.99 -3.91 -31.33
CA PHE A 80 18.80 -3.62 -30.54
C PHE A 80 19.11 -3.56 -29.06
N ASP A 81 19.40 -2.35 -28.58
CA ASP A 81 19.39 -2.07 -27.16
C ASP A 81 17.95 -1.82 -26.68
N THR A 82 17.48 -2.68 -25.78
CA THR A 82 16.15 -2.60 -25.19
C THR A 82 15.97 -1.31 -24.38
N ASN A 83 17.02 -0.86 -23.66
CA ASN A 83 16.93 0.36 -22.85
C ASN A 83 16.77 1.59 -23.73
N ASN A 84 17.63 1.74 -24.75
CA ASN A 84 17.52 2.80 -25.76
C ASN A 84 16.17 2.77 -26.48
N HIS A 85 15.68 1.58 -26.87
CA HIS A 85 14.38 1.44 -27.51
C HIS A 85 13.23 1.93 -26.61
N ILE A 86 13.25 1.62 -25.31
CA ILE A 86 12.24 2.07 -24.36
C ILE A 86 12.30 3.59 -24.21
N GLN A 87 13.48 4.18 -24.02
CA GLN A 87 13.66 5.62 -23.84
C GLN A 87 13.25 6.43 -25.08
N LYS A 88 13.41 5.88 -26.28
CA LYS A 88 12.96 6.51 -27.53
C LYS A 88 11.44 6.59 -27.68
N LYS A 89 10.65 5.78 -26.96
CA LYS A 89 9.18 5.84 -27.03
C LYS A 89 8.66 7.17 -26.48
N LYS A 90 7.66 7.74 -27.15
CA LYS A 90 7.11 9.05 -26.75
C LYS A 90 6.37 8.96 -25.42
N GLU A 91 5.69 7.85 -25.20
CA GLU A 91 4.92 7.55 -24.00
C GLU A 91 5.84 7.45 -22.78
N PHE A 92 7.03 6.85 -22.94
CA PHE A 92 8.00 6.70 -21.85
C PHE A 92 8.68 8.03 -21.48
N ARG A 93 8.77 8.97 -22.43
CA ARG A 93 9.28 10.33 -22.19
C ARG A 93 8.29 11.23 -21.46
N ASN A 94 7.02 10.86 -21.39
CA ASN A 94 6.00 11.63 -20.68
C ASN A 94 6.00 11.22 -19.19
N PRO A 95 6.25 12.14 -18.23
CA PRO A 95 6.26 11.83 -16.80
C PRO A 95 4.98 11.15 -16.28
N SER A 96 3.82 11.37 -16.92
CA SER A 96 2.55 10.70 -16.57
C SER A 96 2.56 9.18 -16.79
N ILE A 97 3.58 8.62 -17.46
CA ILE A 97 3.74 7.18 -17.58
C ILE A 97 4.01 6.52 -16.22
N TYR A 98 4.65 7.22 -15.28
CA TYR A 98 4.98 6.65 -13.97
C TYR A 98 3.73 6.29 -13.18
N GLU A 99 2.69 7.12 -13.20
CA GLU A 99 1.39 6.81 -12.57
C GLU A 99 0.81 5.50 -13.10
N LYS A 100 0.89 5.27 -14.42
CA LYS A 100 0.44 4.03 -15.05
C LYS A 100 1.30 2.84 -14.66
N LEU A 101 2.63 3.02 -14.56
CA LEU A 101 3.56 1.96 -14.17
C LEU A 101 3.37 1.56 -12.70
N ILE A 102 3.16 2.54 -11.81
CA ILE A 102 2.86 2.29 -10.40
C ILE A 102 1.59 1.45 -10.28
N GLN A 103 0.51 1.86 -10.97
CA GLN A 103 -0.75 1.11 -11.00
C GLN A 103 -0.58 -0.30 -11.59
N PHE A 104 0.10 -0.41 -12.74
CA PHE A 104 0.30 -1.69 -13.43
C PHE A 104 1.13 -2.68 -12.61
N CYS A 105 2.21 -2.22 -11.99
CA CYS A 105 3.08 -3.03 -11.15
C CYS A 105 2.55 -3.19 -9.70
N SER A 106 1.44 -2.53 -9.35
CA SER A 106 0.89 -2.50 -7.99
C SER A 106 1.93 -2.10 -6.94
N ILE A 107 2.70 -1.06 -7.25
CA ILE A 107 3.76 -0.53 -6.39
C ILE A 107 3.13 0.36 -5.30
N ASP A 108 3.58 0.18 -4.07
CA ASP A 108 3.26 1.07 -2.96
C ASP A 108 4.24 2.25 -2.96
N GLU A 109 3.75 3.46 -3.25
CA GLU A 109 4.57 4.68 -3.39
C GLU A 109 5.24 5.09 -2.07
N LEU A 110 4.62 4.75 -0.94
CA LEU A 110 5.18 5.00 0.39
C LEU A 110 5.83 3.73 0.97
N GLY A 111 5.88 2.65 0.19
CA GLY A 111 6.46 1.38 0.62
C GLY A 111 7.96 1.49 0.91
N THR A 112 8.44 0.67 1.84
CA THR A 112 9.87 0.58 2.14
C THR A 112 10.36 -0.85 2.08
N ASN A 113 11.68 -1.02 1.95
CA ASN A 113 12.34 -2.32 2.06
C ASN A 113 12.52 -2.77 3.52
N TYR A 114 12.12 -1.94 4.50
CA TYR A 114 12.20 -2.28 5.90
C TYR A 114 11.01 -3.16 6.30
N PRO A 115 11.22 -4.12 7.21
CA PRO A 115 10.12 -4.90 7.73
C PRO A 115 9.26 -4.01 8.63
N LYS A 116 7.96 -4.30 8.68
CA LYS A 116 6.98 -3.44 9.37
C LYS A 116 7.14 -3.38 10.88
N ASP A 117 7.78 -4.39 11.48
CA ASP A 117 8.17 -4.37 12.90
C ASP A 117 9.21 -3.27 13.19
N MET A 118 10.02 -2.91 12.19
CA MET A 118 11.02 -1.87 12.30
C MET A 118 10.50 -0.50 11.86
N PHE A 119 9.83 -0.45 10.70
CA PHE A 119 9.27 0.77 10.17
C PHE A 119 8.04 0.48 9.32
N ASP A 120 6.88 1.01 9.72
CA ASP A 120 5.66 0.97 8.94
C ASP A 120 5.29 2.39 8.45
N PRO A 121 5.51 2.70 7.17
CA PRO A 121 5.08 3.96 6.55
C PRO A 121 3.59 4.23 6.71
N HIS A 122 2.79 3.16 6.83
CA HIS A 122 1.33 3.22 6.97
C HIS A 122 0.86 2.98 8.41
N GLY A 123 1.77 3.04 9.38
CA GLY A 123 1.47 2.79 10.79
C GLY A 123 0.67 3.90 11.49
N TRP A 124 0.49 5.05 10.85
CA TRP A 124 -0.24 6.19 11.41
C TRP A 124 -1.75 5.92 11.44
N SER A 125 -2.38 6.16 12.59
CA SER A 125 -3.83 6.11 12.73
C SER A 125 -4.51 7.30 12.08
N GLU A 126 -5.80 7.17 11.72
CA GLU A 126 -6.60 8.25 11.10
C GLU A 126 -6.57 9.55 11.93
N ASP A 127 -6.53 9.43 13.26
CA ASP A 127 -6.46 10.55 14.21
C ASP A 127 -5.15 11.35 14.13
N SER A 128 -4.10 10.79 13.55
CA SER A 128 -2.80 11.44 13.35
C SER A 128 -2.77 12.32 12.09
N TYR A 129 -3.76 12.17 11.20
CA TYR A 129 -3.81 12.94 9.95
C TYR A 129 -4.47 14.30 10.16
N TYR A 130 -4.08 15.24 9.29
CA TYR A 130 -4.49 16.64 9.32
C TYR A 130 -6.01 16.82 9.50
N GLU A 131 -6.82 16.09 8.73
CA GLU A 131 -8.28 16.21 8.75
C GLU A 131 -8.88 15.87 10.13
N ALA A 132 -8.41 14.79 10.76
CA ALA A 132 -8.89 14.36 12.06
C ALA A 132 -8.44 15.33 13.17
N LEU A 133 -7.19 15.80 13.12
CA LEU A 133 -6.66 16.80 14.03
C LEU A 133 -7.43 18.13 13.94
N ALA A 134 -7.67 18.63 12.72
CA ALA A 134 -8.42 19.86 12.50
C ALA A 134 -9.86 19.75 13.03
N LYS A 135 -10.50 18.59 12.81
CA LYS A 135 -11.85 18.32 13.34
C LYS A 135 -11.86 18.29 14.86
N ALA A 136 -10.90 17.61 15.50
CA ALA A 136 -10.79 17.56 16.95
C ALA A 136 -10.57 18.97 17.54
N GLN A 137 -9.66 19.75 16.95
CA GLN A 137 -9.38 21.12 17.37
C GLN A 137 -10.63 22.02 17.28
N LYS A 138 -11.38 21.92 16.17
CA LYS A 138 -12.63 22.68 15.99
C LYS A 138 -13.66 22.33 17.07
N VAL A 139 -13.85 21.05 17.35
CA VAL A 139 -14.80 20.58 18.37
C VAL A 139 -14.45 21.13 19.75
N GLU A 140 -13.17 21.15 20.12
CA GLU A 140 -12.73 21.71 21.40
C GLU A 140 -12.90 23.23 21.46
N MET A 141 -12.61 23.95 20.38
CA MET A 141 -12.83 25.39 20.29
C MET A 141 -14.32 25.75 20.42
N ASP A 142 -15.20 25.03 19.73
CA ASP A 142 -16.66 25.25 19.80
C ASP A 142 -17.21 24.99 21.21
N LYS A 143 -16.69 23.98 21.92
CA LYS A 143 -17.04 23.72 23.32
C LYS A 143 -16.63 24.87 24.24
N LEU A 144 -15.41 25.37 24.09
CA LEU A 144 -14.91 26.51 24.88
C LEU A 144 -15.71 27.78 24.62
N GLU A 145 -16.05 28.06 23.37
CA GLU A 145 -16.91 29.19 23.03
C GLU A 145 -18.30 29.07 23.64
N LYS A 146 -18.92 27.88 23.56
CA LYS A 146 -20.22 27.62 24.17
C LYS A 146 -20.17 27.83 25.69
N ALA A 147 -19.15 27.30 26.36
CA ALA A 147 -18.96 27.49 27.80
C ALA A 147 -18.75 28.97 28.18
N LYS A 148 -17.99 29.74 27.40
CA LYS A 148 -17.82 31.18 27.59
C LYS A 148 -19.15 31.93 27.43
N LYS A 149 -19.92 31.63 26.37
CA LYS A 149 -21.24 32.24 26.12
C LYS A 149 -22.20 31.96 27.28
N GLU A 150 -22.24 30.74 27.78
CA GLU A 150 -23.08 30.37 28.93
C GLU A 150 -22.63 31.07 30.23
N ARG A 151 -21.31 31.16 30.50
CA ARG A 151 -20.78 31.88 31.68
C ARG A 151 -21.14 33.37 31.66
N THR A 152 -21.11 34.01 30.49
CA THR A 152 -21.46 35.44 30.37
C THR A 152 -22.95 35.69 30.57
N LYS A 153 -23.83 34.78 30.12
CA LYS A 153 -25.28 34.84 30.38
C LYS A 153 -25.59 34.74 31.88
N VAL A 154 -24.97 33.78 32.58
CA VAL A 154 -25.15 33.63 34.03
C VAL A 154 -24.68 34.88 34.79
N ARG A 155 -23.57 35.50 34.39
CA ARG A 155 -23.10 36.76 34.99
C ARG A 155 -24.07 37.93 34.75
N HIS A 156 -24.62 38.07 33.55
CA HIS A 156 -25.62 39.10 33.27
C HIS A 156 -26.92 38.88 34.06
N ALA A 157 -27.33 37.63 34.28
CA ALA A 157 -28.53 37.31 35.07
C ALA A 157 -28.36 37.56 36.58
N PHE A 158 -27.14 37.67 37.11
CA PHE A 158 -26.86 37.97 38.51
C PHE A 158 -26.62 39.46 38.80
N VAL A 159 -26.59 40.31 37.76
CA VAL A 159 -26.31 41.75 37.87
C VAL A 159 -27.59 42.60 37.65
N CYS A 160 -28.73 41.96 37.36
CA CYS A 160 -30.07 42.55 37.42
C CYS A 160 -30.80 42.06 38.67
#